data_AF-A0A357FMI1-F1
#
_entry.id   AF-A0A357FMI1-F1
#
_cell.length_a   1.000
_cell.length_b   1.000
_cell.length_c   1.000
_cell.angle_alpha   90.00
_cell.angle_beta   90.00
_cell.angle_gamma   90.00
#
_symmetry.space_group_name_H-M   'P 1'
#
loop_
_entity.id
_entity.type
_entity.pdbx_description
1 polymer ?
#
loop_
_entity_poly.entity_id
_entity_poly.type
_entity_poly.pdbx_seq_one_letter_code
_entity_poly.pdbx_strand_id
1 'polypeptide(L)'
;FFGQKNETFGENITNYAHHVRDQDLSLTHTLVNVRKSKSSSPLLKGDDLGLRCVEETGKGIVVKGARVLATLAAISDELLVLPSSATRTDPESINYALGFALPCDTKGLRFLCREGLDLGRSFFDHPLGSRFDESDALVIFDDVLVPWERVFILKDVDLANRHAAETGAGGHIRSQVIVKNIAKSQFILGLAALMTETLGTSETPHIQALASELVVTHELMKACVTASVENATMNDWGLITPDSTPLTAARATFAKGYPRAMEILQLLGSSSLMAIPTEADFETEMGGFLENYLGTDTLNGKQRTQLFRMAWDVACSSFGGRQGLYEKFFTGDPHRTASAIYSRYDKNEAKDSVLAILEATTAKVK
;
A
#
# COMPACT_ATOMS: atom_id res chain seq x y z
N PHE A 1 -14.52 15.27 -14.98
CA PHE A 1 -14.38 13.84 -15.35
C PHE A 1 -15.67 13.04 -15.09
N PHE A 2 -16.11 12.86 -13.84
CA PHE A 2 -17.25 11.99 -13.49
C PHE A 2 -18.61 12.41 -14.08
N GLY A 3 -18.77 13.69 -14.44
CA GLY A 3 -19.97 14.22 -15.08
C GLY A 3 -20.17 13.88 -16.56
N GLN A 4 -19.25 13.16 -17.22
CA GLN A 4 -19.28 12.95 -18.68
C GLN A 4 -20.55 12.26 -19.20
N LYS A 5 -21.12 11.32 -18.44
CA LYS A 5 -22.40 10.65 -18.79
C LYS A 5 -23.60 11.19 -18.02
N ASN A 6 -23.39 11.67 -16.80
CA ASN A 6 -24.41 12.25 -15.96
C ASN A 6 -23.79 13.34 -15.09
N GLU A 7 -24.16 14.59 -15.33
CA GLU A 7 -23.61 15.76 -14.63
C GLU A 7 -23.77 15.64 -13.10
N THR A 8 -24.85 15.02 -12.63
CA THR A 8 -25.10 14.84 -11.19
C THR A 8 -24.03 13.99 -10.52
N PHE A 9 -23.40 13.04 -11.22
CA PHE A 9 -22.28 12.26 -10.66
C PHE A 9 -21.01 13.10 -10.47
N GLY A 10 -20.84 14.16 -11.28
CA GLY A 10 -19.81 15.16 -11.08
C GLY A 10 -20.06 16.00 -9.82
N GLU A 11 -21.30 16.44 -9.61
CA GLU A 11 -21.70 17.16 -8.40
C GLU A 11 -21.57 16.30 -7.14
N ASN A 12 -21.99 15.03 -7.23
CA ASN A 12 -21.92 14.06 -6.13
C ASN A 12 -20.50 13.91 -5.59
N ILE A 13 -19.51 13.69 -6.46
CA ILE A 13 -18.13 13.50 -6.01
C ILE A 13 -17.53 14.79 -5.43
N THR A 14 -17.89 15.95 -5.95
CA THR A 14 -17.49 17.25 -5.38
C THR A 14 -18.09 17.45 -4.00
N ASN A 15 -19.39 17.18 -3.85
CA ASN A 15 -20.09 17.27 -2.57
C ASN A 15 -19.54 16.26 -1.55
N TYR A 16 -19.23 15.04 -1.99
CA TYR A 16 -18.60 14.03 -1.15
C TYR A 16 -17.19 14.45 -0.71
N ALA A 17 -16.38 15.03 -1.62
CA ALA A 17 -15.07 15.55 -1.26
C ALA A 17 -15.14 16.68 -0.23
N HIS A 18 -16.13 17.58 -0.35
CA HIS A 18 -16.38 18.61 0.67
C HIS A 18 -16.84 18.00 1.99
N HIS A 19 -17.75 17.03 1.97
CA HIS A 19 -18.20 16.34 3.17
C HIS A 19 -17.04 15.68 3.93
N VAL A 20 -16.18 14.94 3.24
CA VAL A 20 -15.00 14.29 3.83
C VAL A 20 -14.03 15.31 4.40
N ARG A 21 -13.75 16.40 3.65
CA ARG A 21 -12.86 17.49 4.10
C ARG A 21 -13.42 18.21 5.33
N ASP A 22 -14.69 18.60 5.29
CA ASP A 22 -15.31 19.46 6.29
C ASP A 22 -15.61 18.72 7.60
N GLN A 23 -15.62 17.39 7.57
CA GLN A 23 -15.82 16.52 8.74
C GLN A 23 -14.56 15.74 9.14
N ASP A 24 -13.47 15.86 8.38
CA ASP A 24 -12.21 15.13 8.59
C ASP A 24 -12.40 13.61 8.76
N LEU A 25 -13.22 13.02 7.87
CA LEU A 25 -13.60 11.61 7.98
C LEU A 25 -12.43 10.67 7.67
N SER A 26 -12.35 9.58 8.43
CA SER A 26 -11.46 8.45 8.15
C SER A 26 -12.07 7.54 7.08
N LEU A 27 -11.34 7.34 5.98
CA LEU A 27 -11.79 6.52 4.86
C LEU A 27 -11.03 5.20 4.80
N THR A 28 -11.77 4.11 4.60
CA THR A 28 -11.23 2.88 4.01
C THR A 28 -11.65 2.79 2.54
N HIS A 29 -11.07 1.86 1.77
CA HIS A 29 -11.40 1.68 0.38
C HIS A 29 -11.32 0.22 -0.04
N THR A 30 -12.00 -0.14 -1.14
CA THR A 30 -11.87 -1.47 -1.73
C THR A 30 -11.99 -1.47 -3.25
N LEU A 31 -11.13 -2.25 -3.91
CA LEU A 31 -10.87 -2.12 -5.35
C LEU A 31 -11.05 -3.43 -6.15
N VAL A 32 -10.85 -4.58 -5.51
CA VAL A 32 -10.72 -5.87 -6.21
C VAL A 32 -11.94 -6.74 -5.94
N ASN A 33 -12.60 -7.23 -6.98
CA ASN A 33 -13.71 -8.18 -6.82
C ASN A 33 -13.23 -9.54 -6.33
N VAL A 34 -14.03 -10.19 -5.47
CA VAL A 34 -13.90 -11.62 -5.17
C VAL A 34 -14.17 -12.43 -6.43
N ARG A 35 -13.42 -13.53 -6.62
CA ARG A 35 -13.58 -14.46 -7.74
C ARG A 35 -13.32 -15.88 -7.25
N LYS A 36 -14.05 -16.88 -7.76
CA LYS A 36 -13.78 -18.31 -7.48
C LYS A 36 -12.42 -18.75 -8.01
N SER A 37 -12.03 -18.26 -9.20
CA SER A 37 -10.75 -18.57 -9.81
C SER A 37 -10.06 -17.32 -10.33
N LYS A 38 -8.72 -17.32 -10.22
CA LYS A 38 -7.86 -16.30 -10.84
C LYS A 38 -7.60 -16.56 -12.34
N SER A 39 -7.92 -17.77 -12.83
CA SER A 39 -7.72 -18.17 -14.23
C SER A 39 -8.88 -17.80 -15.17
N SER A 40 -10.06 -17.52 -14.62
CA SER A 40 -11.23 -17.11 -15.40
C SER A 40 -11.34 -15.58 -15.48
N SER A 41 -11.71 -15.07 -16.66
CA SER A 41 -12.34 -13.74 -16.76
C SER A 41 -13.55 -13.72 -15.81
N PRO A 42 -13.90 -12.60 -15.15
CA PRO A 42 -15.11 -12.47 -14.31
C PRO A 42 -16.39 -13.05 -14.95
N LEU A 43 -16.38 -13.19 -16.26
CA LEU A 43 -17.51 -13.55 -17.12
C LEU A 43 -17.62 -15.02 -17.51
N LEU A 44 -16.78 -15.93 -17.01
CA LEU A 44 -17.14 -17.34 -17.11
C LEU A 44 -18.25 -17.62 -16.08
N LYS A 45 -19.49 -17.27 -16.49
CA LYS A 45 -20.81 -17.57 -15.91
C LYS A 45 -20.79 -18.25 -14.53
N GLY A 46 -21.44 -17.62 -13.54
CA GLY A 46 -22.03 -18.35 -12.41
C GLY A 46 -21.22 -18.37 -11.11
N ASP A 47 -20.45 -17.33 -10.80
CA ASP A 47 -20.03 -17.11 -9.41
C ASP A 47 -20.81 -16.01 -8.68
N ASP A 48 -21.21 -14.93 -9.37
CA ASP A 48 -21.99 -13.83 -8.80
C ASP A 48 -21.42 -13.34 -7.45
N LEU A 49 -20.10 -13.49 -7.27
CA LEU A 49 -19.39 -13.22 -6.01
C LEU A 49 -18.92 -11.77 -5.92
N GLY A 50 -18.47 -11.21 -7.04
CA GLY A 50 -18.01 -9.83 -7.10
C GLY A 50 -19.14 -8.82 -6.85
N LEU A 51 -18.78 -7.65 -6.33
CA LEU A 51 -19.72 -6.56 -6.13
C LEU A 51 -20.29 -6.06 -7.46
N ARG A 52 -21.61 -6.13 -7.60
CA ARG A 52 -22.35 -5.68 -8.79
C ARG A 52 -23.63 -4.93 -8.42
N CYS A 53 -24.09 -4.10 -9.33
CA CYS A 53 -25.44 -3.52 -9.26
C CYS A 53 -26.46 -4.59 -9.70
N VAL A 54 -27.43 -4.88 -8.83
CA VAL A 54 -28.50 -5.86 -9.08
C VAL A 54 -29.82 -5.19 -9.43
N GLU A 55 -30.03 -3.94 -9.01
CA GLU A 55 -31.25 -3.18 -9.28
C GLU A 55 -30.96 -1.68 -9.29
N GLU A 56 -31.67 -0.93 -10.14
CA GLU A 56 -31.73 0.53 -10.10
C GLU A 56 -33.15 0.94 -9.68
N THR A 57 -33.26 1.78 -8.66
CA THR A 57 -34.53 2.17 -8.06
C THR A 57 -34.70 3.69 -8.06
N GLY A 58 -35.89 4.18 -7.73
CA GLY A 58 -36.11 5.62 -7.55
C GLY A 58 -35.28 6.25 -6.41
N LYS A 59 -34.73 5.45 -5.49
CA LYS A 59 -33.94 5.93 -4.34
C LYS A 59 -32.43 5.83 -4.53
N GLY A 60 -31.97 5.03 -5.50
CA GLY A 60 -30.56 4.71 -5.68
C GLY A 60 -30.37 3.36 -6.35
N ILE A 61 -29.15 2.82 -6.27
CA ILE A 61 -28.83 1.47 -6.77
C ILE A 61 -28.77 0.47 -5.63
N VAL A 62 -29.20 -0.77 -5.88
CA VAL A 62 -28.99 -1.89 -4.96
C VAL A 62 -27.78 -2.67 -5.44
N VAL A 63 -26.81 -2.89 -4.55
CA VAL A 63 -25.58 -3.62 -4.84
C VAL A 63 -25.47 -4.89 -4.00
N LYS A 64 -24.92 -5.94 -4.62
CA LYS A 64 -24.74 -7.25 -3.99
C LYS A 64 -23.39 -7.86 -4.37
N GLY A 65 -22.79 -8.57 -3.43
CA GLY A 65 -21.54 -9.31 -3.64
C GLY A 65 -20.45 -8.88 -2.66
N ALA A 66 -19.20 -9.12 -3.01
CA ALA A 66 -18.07 -8.88 -2.12
C ALA A 66 -16.84 -8.32 -2.85
N ARG A 67 -16.01 -7.63 -2.08
CA ARG A 67 -14.71 -7.08 -2.50
C ARG A 67 -13.61 -7.55 -1.58
N VAL A 68 -12.47 -7.91 -2.18
CA VAL A 68 -11.28 -8.35 -1.47
C VAL A 68 -10.53 -7.16 -0.91
N LEU A 69 -10.39 -7.25 0.41
CA LEU A 69 -9.59 -6.45 1.35
C LEU A 69 -9.89 -4.95 1.32
N ALA A 70 -10.37 -4.47 2.47
CA ALA A 70 -10.38 -3.09 2.90
C ALA A 70 -9.53 -3.02 4.18
N THR A 71 -8.32 -2.49 4.05
CA THR A 71 -7.44 -2.20 5.19
C THR A 71 -8.02 -1.01 5.97
N LEU A 72 -7.92 -1.04 7.30
CA LEU A 72 -8.46 -0.01 8.23
C LEU A 72 -9.99 -0.05 8.42
N ALA A 73 -10.70 -0.99 7.79
CA ALA A 73 -12.16 -0.96 7.72
C ALA A 73 -12.89 -0.95 9.07
N ALA A 74 -12.32 -1.55 10.11
CA ALA A 74 -12.93 -1.62 11.44
C ALA A 74 -12.98 -0.28 12.18
N ILE A 75 -12.21 0.72 11.73
CA ILE A 75 -12.05 2.02 12.40
C ILE A 75 -12.19 3.21 11.43
N SER A 76 -12.86 2.99 10.29
CA SER A 76 -13.14 4.05 9.31
C SER A 76 -14.61 4.45 9.34
N ASP A 77 -14.88 5.73 9.12
CA ASP A 77 -16.23 6.29 9.04
C ASP A 77 -16.90 5.92 7.70
N GLU A 78 -16.12 5.99 6.61
CA GLU A 78 -16.62 5.86 5.24
C GLU A 78 -15.83 4.80 4.45
N LEU A 79 -16.54 4.08 3.57
CA LEU A 79 -15.99 3.14 2.61
C LEU A 79 -16.09 3.71 1.19
N LEU A 80 -14.94 3.93 0.57
CA LEU A 80 -14.85 4.30 -0.84
C LEU A 80 -14.72 3.05 -1.73
N VAL A 81 -15.72 2.82 -2.58
CA VAL A 81 -15.72 1.76 -3.59
C VAL A 81 -15.32 2.37 -4.91
N LEU A 82 -14.19 1.92 -5.47
CA LEU A 82 -13.71 2.35 -6.78
C LEU A 82 -13.27 1.17 -7.65
N PRO A 83 -13.18 1.36 -8.98
CA PRO A 83 -12.56 0.38 -9.86
C PRO A 83 -11.07 0.21 -9.57
N SER A 84 -10.53 -0.99 -9.78
CA SER A 84 -9.08 -1.24 -9.62
C SER A 84 -8.26 -0.53 -10.70
N SER A 85 -7.16 0.11 -10.29
CA SER A 85 -6.14 0.63 -11.22
C SER A 85 -5.20 -0.45 -11.77
N ALA A 86 -5.12 -1.61 -11.10
CA ALA A 86 -4.22 -2.72 -11.44
C ALA A 86 -4.89 -3.77 -12.34
N THR A 87 -6.21 -3.93 -12.21
CA THR A 87 -6.99 -4.86 -13.03
C THR A 87 -8.09 -4.09 -13.74
N ARG A 88 -8.03 -4.04 -15.07
CA ARG A 88 -9.08 -3.40 -15.87
C ARG A 88 -10.41 -4.11 -15.69
N THR A 89 -11.49 -3.34 -15.72
CA THR A 89 -12.84 -3.85 -15.82
C THR A 89 -13.08 -4.33 -17.26
N ASP A 90 -13.60 -5.55 -17.39
CA ASP A 90 -13.90 -6.18 -18.66
C ASP A 90 -15.11 -5.47 -19.33
N PRO A 91 -15.08 -5.18 -20.65
CA PRO A 91 -16.19 -4.58 -21.39
C PRO A 91 -17.54 -5.28 -21.20
N GLU A 92 -17.55 -6.60 -21.05
CA GLU A 92 -18.77 -7.39 -20.87
C GLU A 92 -19.24 -7.39 -19.40
N SER A 93 -18.44 -6.86 -18.46
CA SER A 93 -18.73 -6.81 -17.01
C SER A 93 -19.33 -5.49 -16.55
N ILE A 94 -20.27 -4.93 -17.33
CA ILE A 94 -20.79 -3.58 -17.10
C ILE A 94 -21.40 -3.38 -15.69
N ASN A 95 -22.07 -4.39 -15.13
CA ASN A 95 -22.69 -4.32 -13.80
C ASN A 95 -21.67 -4.23 -12.64
N TYR A 96 -20.38 -4.51 -12.90
CA TYR A 96 -19.28 -4.41 -11.93
C TYR A 96 -18.51 -3.08 -12.02
N ALA A 97 -18.78 -2.27 -13.06
CA ALA A 97 -18.19 -0.95 -13.25
C ALA A 97 -18.88 0.08 -12.33
N LEU A 98 -18.48 0.06 -11.06
CA LEU A 98 -19.08 0.86 -9.99
C LEU A 98 -18.04 1.74 -9.30
N GLY A 99 -18.48 2.94 -8.94
CA GLY A 99 -17.75 3.91 -8.11
C GLY A 99 -18.73 4.67 -7.24
N PHE A 100 -18.61 4.56 -5.92
CA PHE A 100 -19.50 5.18 -4.94
C PHE A 100 -18.86 5.19 -3.54
N ALA A 101 -19.47 5.86 -2.58
CA ALA A 101 -19.04 5.82 -1.17
C ALA A 101 -20.22 5.63 -0.20
N LEU A 102 -19.98 4.99 0.94
CA LEU A 102 -21.01 4.74 1.95
C LEU A 102 -20.42 4.83 3.37
N PRO A 103 -21.21 5.29 4.37
CA PRO A 103 -20.88 5.07 5.77
C PRO A 103 -20.63 3.60 6.07
N CYS A 104 -19.62 3.29 6.87
CA CYS A 104 -19.25 1.91 7.21
C CYS A 104 -20.36 1.16 7.99
N ASP A 105 -21.27 1.87 8.65
CA ASP A 105 -22.42 1.32 9.37
C ASP A 105 -23.68 1.12 8.50
N THR A 106 -23.59 1.36 7.18
CA THR A 106 -24.71 1.22 6.25
C THR A 106 -25.34 -0.17 6.35
N LYS A 107 -26.68 -0.23 6.46
CA LYS A 107 -27.41 -1.50 6.56
C LYS A 107 -27.10 -2.41 5.36
N GLY A 108 -26.71 -3.65 5.66
CA GLY A 108 -26.32 -4.68 4.68
C GLY A 108 -24.82 -4.69 4.35
N LEU A 109 -24.08 -3.65 4.72
CA LEU A 109 -22.62 -3.64 4.66
C LEU A 109 -22.05 -4.44 5.84
N ARG A 110 -21.06 -5.29 5.58
CA ARG A 110 -20.37 -6.10 6.60
C ARG A 110 -18.88 -6.16 6.30
N PHE A 111 -18.08 -6.13 7.37
CA PHE A 111 -16.64 -6.32 7.32
C PHE A 111 -16.28 -7.59 8.07
N LEU A 112 -15.74 -8.57 7.35
CA LEU A 112 -15.17 -9.77 7.95
C LEU A 112 -13.66 -9.56 8.06
N CYS A 113 -13.22 -9.15 9.25
CA CYS A 113 -11.82 -8.95 9.57
C CYS A 113 -11.04 -10.27 9.56
N ARG A 114 -9.76 -10.20 9.16
CA ARG A 114 -8.80 -11.26 9.47
C ARG A 114 -8.58 -11.40 10.98
N GLU A 115 -7.85 -12.44 11.36
CA GLU A 115 -7.31 -12.56 12.72
C GLU A 115 -6.53 -11.29 13.12
N GLY A 116 -6.77 -10.82 14.34
CA GLY A 116 -6.07 -9.67 14.92
C GLY A 116 -4.61 -9.99 15.18
N LEU A 117 -3.72 -9.06 14.84
CA LEU A 117 -2.27 -9.18 15.09
C LEU A 117 -1.85 -8.39 16.33
N ASP A 118 -2.71 -7.50 16.83
CA ASP A 118 -2.63 -7.06 18.22
C ASP A 118 -3.07 -8.21 19.14
N LEU A 119 -2.10 -8.78 19.84
CA LEU A 119 -2.27 -9.91 20.76
C LEU A 119 -2.57 -9.46 22.20
N GLY A 120 -2.85 -8.18 22.43
CA GLY A 120 -3.05 -7.61 23.78
C GLY A 120 -1.78 -7.60 24.63
N ARG A 121 -0.62 -7.52 23.97
CA ARG A 121 0.71 -7.54 24.61
C ARG A 121 1.18 -6.11 24.89
N SER A 122 2.14 -5.96 25.81
CA SER A 122 2.61 -4.63 26.19
C SER A 122 3.34 -3.92 25.05
N PHE A 123 3.45 -2.60 25.16
CA PHE A 123 4.20 -1.77 24.21
C PHE A 123 5.71 -2.01 24.27
N PHE A 124 6.20 -2.75 25.28
CA PHE A 124 7.57 -3.25 25.33
C PHE A 124 7.72 -4.53 24.51
N ASP A 125 6.82 -5.50 24.69
CA ASP A 125 6.90 -6.81 24.03
C ASP A 125 6.54 -6.75 22.53
N HIS A 126 5.60 -5.87 22.17
CA HIS A 126 5.10 -5.67 20.80
C HIS A 126 4.95 -4.18 20.48
N PRO A 127 6.03 -3.41 20.35
CA PRO A 127 5.99 -1.95 20.24
C PRO A 127 5.23 -1.41 19.02
N LEU A 128 5.08 -2.23 17.96
CA LEU A 128 4.38 -1.84 16.74
C LEU A 128 3.04 -2.57 16.61
N GLY A 129 3.03 -3.90 16.72
CA GLY A 129 1.84 -4.73 16.51
C GLY A 129 0.69 -4.42 17.46
N SER A 130 0.98 -3.95 18.67
CA SER A 130 -0.03 -3.57 19.67
C SER A 130 -0.72 -2.21 19.44
N ARG A 131 -0.30 -1.44 18.43
CA ARG A 131 -0.80 -0.06 18.21
C ARG A 131 -1.04 0.30 16.75
N PHE A 132 -0.37 -0.38 15.84
CA PHE A 132 -0.41 -0.07 14.41
C PHE A 132 -0.99 -1.23 13.58
N ASP A 133 -1.70 -2.18 14.20
CA ASP A 133 -2.39 -3.24 13.48
C ASP A 133 -3.63 -2.71 12.75
N GLU A 134 -3.50 -2.50 11.44
CA GLU A 134 -4.60 -2.13 10.58
C GLU A 134 -5.30 -3.41 10.08
N SER A 135 -6.45 -3.73 10.65
CA SER A 135 -7.22 -4.93 10.26
C SER A 135 -7.56 -4.90 8.77
N ASP A 136 -7.35 -6.04 8.10
CA ASP A 136 -7.68 -6.24 6.69
C ASP A 136 -8.99 -7.04 6.59
N ALA A 137 -10.03 -6.44 6.00
CA ALA A 137 -11.36 -7.04 6.00
C ALA A 137 -11.88 -7.41 4.60
N LEU A 138 -12.50 -8.58 4.46
CA LEU A 138 -13.39 -8.86 3.34
C LEU A 138 -14.65 -7.99 3.48
N VAL A 139 -15.02 -7.28 2.42
CA VAL A 139 -16.21 -6.43 2.42
C VAL A 139 -17.35 -7.16 1.74
N ILE A 140 -18.47 -7.33 2.45
CA ILE A 140 -19.68 -8.01 1.96
C ILE A 140 -20.82 -6.99 1.88
N PHE A 141 -21.49 -6.99 0.74
CA PHE A 141 -22.65 -6.17 0.44
C PHE A 141 -23.85 -7.10 0.27
N ASP A 142 -24.72 -7.13 1.28
CA ASP A 142 -25.96 -7.90 1.28
C ASP A 142 -27.14 -6.98 0.94
N ASP A 143 -27.45 -6.88 -0.36
CA ASP A 143 -28.51 -6.05 -0.94
C ASP A 143 -28.52 -4.61 -0.38
N VAL A 144 -27.35 -3.95 -0.48
CA VAL A 144 -27.11 -2.61 0.06
C VAL A 144 -27.67 -1.55 -0.88
N LEU A 145 -28.49 -0.64 -0.36
CA LEU A 145 -28.93 0.55 -1.09
C LEU A 145 -27.84 1.62 -1.05
N VAL A 146 -27.34 2.02 -2.21
CA VAL A 146 -26.48 3.18 -2.41
C VAL A 146 -27.33 4.35 -2.92
N PRO A 147 -27.51 5.43 -2.13
CA PRO A 147 -28.26 6.60 -2.56
C PRO A 147 -27.66 7.25 -3.81
N TRP A 148 -28.48 7.86 -4.66
CA TRP A 148 -28.03 8.47 -5.91
C TRP A 148 -26.95 9.54 -5.69
N GLU A 149 -27.02 10.30 -4.60
CA GLU A 149 -26.05 11.33 -4.21
C GLU A 149 -24.67 10.78 -3.85
N ARG A 150 -24.54 9.46 -3.65
CA ARG A 150 -23.28 8.79 -3.34
C ARG A 150 -22.68 8.04 -4.53
N VAL A 151 -23.32 8.07 -5.71
CA VAL A 151 -22.84 7.38 -6.92
C VAL A 151 -21.98 8.29 -7.79
N PHE A 152 -20.82 7.80 -8.22
CA PHE A 152 -19.83 8.52 -9.04
C PHE A 152 -19.57 7.84 -10.39
N ILE A 153 -19.63 6.50 -10.42
CA ILE A 153 -19.50 5.69 -11.64
C ILE A 153 -20.57 4.59 -11.57
N LEU A 154 -21.39 4.47 -12.61
CA LEU A 154 -22.41 3.42 -12.73
C LEU A 154 -22.40 2.86 -14.15
N LYS A 155 -22.13 1.56 -14.27
CA LYS A 155 -22.26 0.81 -15.53
C LYS A 155 -21.47 1.47 -16.67
N ASP A 156 -20.30 2.02 -16.36
CA ASP A 156 -19.43 2.68 -17.32
C ASP A 156 -18.01 2.12 -17.26
N VAL A 157 -17.76 1.08 -18.06
CA VAL A 157 -16.46 0.39 -18.09
C VAL A 157 -15.33 1.29 -18.56
N ASP A 158 -15.61 2.21 -19.50
CA ASP A 158 -14.60 3.11 -20.03
C ASP A 158 -14.17 4.13 -18.97
N LEU A 159 -15.14 4.84 -18.38
CA LEU A 159 -14.89 5.77 -17.28
C LEU A 159 -14.21 5.07 -16.09
N ALA A 160 -14.66 3.86 -15.75
CA ALA A 160 -14.07 3.04 -14.70
C ALA A 160 -12.59 2.73 -14.94
N ASN A 161 -12.19 2.48 -16.19
CA ASN A 161 -10.81 2.16 -16.53
C ASN A 161 -9.91 3.40 -16.65
N ARG A 162 -10.48 4.58 -16.94
CA ARG A 162 -9.73 5.83 -17.15
C ARG A 162 -9.60 6.70 -15.89
N HIS A 163 -10.50 6.54 -14.91
CA HIS A 163 -10.62 7.46 -13.77
C HIS A 163 -9.30 7.79 -13.06
N ALA A 164 -8.52 6.78 -12.66
CA ALA A 164 -7.32 7.00 -11.87
C ALA A 164 -6.21 7.76 -12.62
N ALA A 165 -6.13 7.58 -13.95
CA ALA A 165 -5.11 8.22 -14.76
C ALA A 165 -5.52 9.65 -15.13
N GLU A 166 -6.74 9.83 -15.64
CA GLU A 166 -7.18 11.13 -16.16
C GLU A 166 -7.45 12.13 -15.05
N THR A 167 -8.12 11.72 -13.96
CA THR A 167 -8.39 12.64 -12.84
C THR A 167 -7.14 13.12 -12.10
N GLY A 168 -5.97 12.52 -12.37
CA GLY A 168 -4.73 12.75 -11.61
C GLY A 168 -4.67 12.02 -10.27
N ALA A 169 -5.76 11.39 -9.81
CA ALA A 169 -5.84 10.71 -8.52
C ALA A 169 -4.72 9.66 -8.34
N GLY A 170 -4.38 8.91 -9.39
CA GLY A 170 -3.32 7.90 -9.34
C GLY A 170 -1.93 8.49 -9.04
N GLY A 171 -1.66 9.72 -9.48
CA GLY A 171 -0.43 10.44 -9.15
C GLY A 171 -0.41 10.87 -7.68
N HIS A 172 -1.48 11.48 -7.20
CA HIS A 172 -1.60 11.93 -5.80
C HIS A 172 -1.54 10.76 -4.80
N ILE A 173 -2.24 9.65 -5.08
CA ILE A 173 -2.17 8.42 -4.27
C ILE A 173 -0.73 7.90 -4.22
N ARG A 174 -0.05 7.83 -5.36
CA ARG A 174 1.36 7.39 -5.40
C ARG A 174 2.27 8.31 -4.61
N SER A 175 2.04 9.63 -4.66
CA SER A 175 2.83 10.59 -3.88
C SER A 175 2.74 10.30 -2.39
N GLN A 176 1.53 10.14 -1.85
CA GLN A 176 1.32 9.78 -0.44
C GLN A 176 2.02 8.45 -0.08
N VAL A 177 1.92 7.46 -0.96
CA VAL A 177 2.56 6.15 -0.79
C VAL A 177 4.08 6.27 -0.66
N ILE A 178 4.73 7.07 -1.50
CA ILE A 178 6.19 7.22 -1.43
C ILE A 178 6.59 8.03 -0.20
N VAL A 179 5.84 9.05 0.20
CA VAL A 179 6.08 9.77 1.46
C VAL A 179 6.01 8.82 2.66
N LYS A 180 5.01 7.94 2.71
CA LYS A 180 4.93 6.87 3.72
C LYS A 180 6.15 5.93 3.65
N ASN A 181 6.62 5.56 2.46
CA ASN A 181 7.81 4.74 2.28
C ASN A 181 9.10 5.43 2.76
N ILE A 182 9.22 6.75 2.62
CA ILE A 182 10.34 7.54 3.15
C ILE A 182 10.38 7.41 4.67
N ALA A 183 9.25 7.65 5.35
CA ALA A 183 9.18 7.51 6.80
C ALA A 183 9.52 6.09 7.26
N LYS A 184 8.97 5.07 6.59
CA LYS A 184 9.19 3.66 6.93
C LYS A 184 10.66 3.22 6.71
N SER A 185 11.27 3.63 5.60
CA SER A 185 12.68 3.34 5.34
C SER A 185 13.63 4.06 6.28
N GLN A 186 13.31 5.32 6.64
CA GLN A 186 14.07 6.07 7.63
C GLN A 186 14.06 5.38 9.00
N PHE A 187 12.88 4.94 9.43
CA PHE A 187 12.72 4.21 10.69
C PHE A 187 13.55 2.92 10.71
N ILE A 188 13.49 2.12 9.63
CA ILE A 188 14.26 0.87 9.53
C ILE A 188 15.76 1.14 9.48
N LEU A 189 16.21 2.17 8.76
CA LEU A 189 17.61 2.58 8.72
C LEU A 189 18.11 2.97 10.12
N GLY A 190 17.34 3.80 10.84
CA GLY A 190 17.67 4.19 12.22
C GLY A 190 17.71 2.98 13.16
N LEU A 191 16.76 2.06 13.04
CA LEU A 191 16.74 0.82 13.82
C LEU A 191 17.97 -0.04 13.54
N ALA A 192 18.35 -0.22 12.28
CA ALA A 192 19.54 -0.97 11.90
C ALA A 192 20.83 -0.34 12.44
N ALA A 193 20.96 0.99 12.38
CA ALA A 193 22.11 1.70 12.93
C ALA A 193 22.21 1.51 14.45
N LEU A 194 21.11 1.70 15.18
CA LEU A 194 21.07 1.49 16.63
C LEU A 194 21.41 0.04 17.01
N MET A 195 20.92 -0.94 16.24
CA MET A 195 21.26 -2.35 16.47
C MET A 195 22.76 -2.62 16.31
N THR A 196 23.39 -2.11 15.26
CA THR A 196 24.82 -2.38 15.00
C THR A 196 25.73 -1.63 15.96
N GLU A 197 25.37 -0.41 16.36
CA GLU A 197 26.04 0.35 17.41
C GLU A 197 25.93 -0.37 18.77
N THR A 198 24.74 -0.84 19.12
CA THR A 198 24.49 -1.58 20.38
C THR A 198 25.31 -2.88 20.45
N LEU A 199 25.45 -3.58 19.32
CA LEU A 199 26.23 -4.83 19.22
C LEU A 199 27.73 -4.59 19.02
N GLY A 200 28.18 -3.33 18.85
CA GLY A 200 29.58 -3.02 18.57
C GLY A 200 30.07 -3.50 17.20
N THR A 201 29.16 -3.67 16.23
CA THR A 201 29.47 -4.22 14.89
C THR A 201 29.43 -3.18 13.77
N SER A 202 29.15 -1.91 14.08
CA SER A 202 28.98 -0.81 13.11
C SER A 202 30.19 -0.60 12.18
N GLU A 203 31.40 -0.86 12.65
CA GLU A 203 32.65 -0.70 11.88
C GLU A 203 32.99 -1.91 10.99
N THR A 204 32.21 -3.00 11.06
CA THR A 204 32.49 -4.20 10.28
C THR A 204 32.08 -4.00 8.81
N PRO A 205 32.98 -4.15 7.82
CA PRO A 205 32.67 -3.84 6.41
C PRO A 205 31.47 -4.60 5.83
N HIS A 206 31.28 -5.87 6.21
CA HIS A 206 30.11 -6.64 5.77
C HIS A 206 28.79 -6.09 6.35
N ILE A 207 28.81 -5.61 7.59
CA ILE A 207 27.65 -4.99 8.26
C ILE A 207 27.32 -3.66 7.60
N GLN A 208 28.33 -2.85 7.30
CA GLN A 208 28.17 -1.60 6.56
C GLN A 208 27.63 -1.83 5.14
N ALA A 209 28.10 -2.87 4.45
CA ALA A 209 27.56 -3.26 3.15
C ALA A 209 26.05 -3.58 3.22
N LEU A 210 25.60 -4.35 4.20
CA LEU A 210 24.17 -4.61 4.41
C LEU A 210 23.39 -3.32 4.73
N ALA A 211 23.88 -2.52 5.68
CA ALA A 211 23.24 -1.25 6.05
C ALA A 211 23.15 -0.25 4.89
N SER A 212 24.14 -0.26 3.98
CA SER A 212 24.15 0.63 2.81
C SER A 212 22.94 0.43 1.89
N GLU A 213 22.40 -0.79 1.80
CA GLU A 213 21.20 -1.07 1.00
C GLU A 213 19.96 -0.34 1.55
N LEU A 214 19.88 -0.15 2.87
CA LEU A 214 18.82 0.62 3.52
C LEU A 214 18.96 2.11 3.20
N VAL A 215 20.18 2.65 3.23
CA VAL A 215 20.48 4.03 2.86
C VAL A 215 20.09 4.31 1.40
N VAL A 216 20.52 3.46 0.47
CA VAL A 216 20.20 3.59 -0.95
C VAL A 216 18.69 3.54 -1.18
N THR A 217 17.99 2.60 -0.53
CA THR A 217 16.53 2.51 -0.63
C THR A 217 15.85 3.79 -0.13
N HIS A 218 16.29 4.33 1.01
CA HIS A 218 15.74 5.54 1.60
C HIS A 218 15.95 6.77 0.70
N GLU A 219 17.19 7.01 0.25
CA GLU A 219 17.51 8.16 -0.60
C GLU A 219 16.85 8.08 -1.97
N LEU A 220 16.68 6.87 -2.53
CA LEU A 220 15.93 6.69 -3.77
C LEU A 220 14.48 7.16 -3.64
N MET A 221 13.80 6.86 -2.52
CA MET A 221 12.42 7.30 -2.31
C MET A 221 12.34 8.83 -2.27
N LYS A 222 13.27 9.48 -1.56
CA LYS A 222 13.36 10.94 -1.48
C LYS A 222 13.59 11.57 -2.85
N ALA A 223 14.57 11.07 -3.60
CA ALA A 223 14.91 11.56 -4.92
C ALA A 223 13.72 11.50 -5.89
N CYS A 224 12.96 10.39 -5.86
CA CYS A 224 11.79 10.23 -6.71
C CYS A 224 10.63 11.17 -6.34
N VAL A 225 10.42 11.48 -5.06
CA VAL A 225 9.42 12.48 -4.67
C VAL A 225 9.83 13.87 -5.14
N THR A 226 11.09 14.26 -4.94
CA THR A 226 11.60 15.54 -5.45
C THR A 226 11.41 15.67 -6.95
N ALA A 227 11.86 14.68 -7.73
CA ALA A 227 11.67 14.68 -9.18
C ALA A 227 10.18 14.74 -9.57
N SER A 228 9.31 14.05 -8.83
CA SER A 228 7.87 14.06 -9.09
C SER A 228 7.23 15.44 -8.93
N VAL A 229 7.67 16.18 -7.90
CA VAL A 229 7.18 17.53 -7.60
C VAL A 229 7.73 18.54 -8.61
N GLU A 230 9.03 18.50 -8.91
CA GLU A 230 9.67 19.40 -9.87
C GLU A 230 9.10 19.25 -11.28
N ASN A 231 8.72 18.03 -11.66
CA ASN A 231 8.14 17.72 -12.97
C ASN A 231 6.60 17.81 -13.00
N ALA A 232 5.95 18.29 -11.93
CA ALA A 232 4.49 18.31 -11.85
C ALA A 232 3.87 19.16 -12.97
N THR A 233 2.75 18.70 -13.52
CA THR A 233 2.03 19.38 -14.61
C THR A 233 0.56 19.59 -14.26
N MET A 234 -0.06 20.59 -14.87
CA MET A 234 -1.49 20.82 -14.72
C MET A 234 -2.27 19.87 -15.63
N ASN A 235 -3.29 19.20 -15.09
CA ASN A 235 -4.19 18.36 -15.89
C ASN A 235 -5.30 19.18 -16.58
N ASP A 236 -6.14 18.50 -17.36
CA ASP A 236 -7.25 19.10 -18.13
C ASP A 236 -8.31 19.82 -17.28
N TRP A 237 -8.31 19.60 -15.95
CA TRP A 237 -9.24 20.19 -14.99
C TRP A 237 -8.59 21.26 -14.10
N GLY A 238 -7.38 21.72 -14.44
CA GLY A 238 -6.68 22.77 -13.69
C GLY A 238 -6.02 22.29 -12.39
N LEU A 239 -5.90 20.98 -12.17
CA LEU A 239 -5.26 20.39 -11.00
C LEU A 239 -3.77 20.14 -11.28
N ILE A 240 -2.90 20.70 -10.45
CA ILE A 240 -1.47 20.36 -10.45
C ILE A 240 -1.31 18.91 -10.00
N THR A 241 -0.83 18.08 -10.92
CA THR A 241 -0.68 16.64 -10.74
C THR A 241 0.81 16.28 -10.70
N PRO A 242 1.27 15.50 -9.70
CA PRO A 242 2.67 15.10 -9.61
C PRO A 242 3.07 14.20 -10.78
N ASP A 243 4.31 14.30 -11.25
CA ASP A 243 4.81 13.40 -12.29
C ASP A 243 4.82 11.96 -11.76
N SER A 244 4.02 11.13 -12.42
CA SER A 244 3.80 9.75 -12.01
C SER A 244 4.97 8.83 -12.32
N THR A 245 5.87 9.22 -13.21
CA THR A 245 6.99 8.38 -13.68
C THR A 245 7.97 8.04 -12.56
N PRO A 246 8.61 9.02 -11.87
CA PRO A 246 9.52 8.74 -10.76
C PRO A 246 8.81 8.04 -9.60
N LEU A 247 7.55 8.39 -9.30
CA LEU A 247 6.78 7.71 -8.25
C LEU A 247 6.53 6.23 -8.56
N THR A 248 6.33 5.90 -9.84
CA THR A 248 6.13 4.51 -10.26
C THR A 248 7.42 3.70 -10.12
N ALA A 249 8.57 4.30 -10.44
CA ALA A 249 9.88 3.69 -10.23
C ALA A 249 10.16 3.43 -8.74
N ALA A 250 9.97 4.46 -7.89
CA ALA A 250 10.14 4.35 -6.44
C ALA A 250 9.28 3.22 -5.85
N ARG A 251 8.01 3.18 -6.23
CA ARG A 251 7.07 2.15 -5.77
C ARG A 251 7.53 0.74 -6.15
N ALA A 252 7.93 0.55 -7.41
CA ALA A 252 8.38 -0.75 -7.90
C ALA A 252 9.66 -1.23 -7.21
N THR A 253 10.56 -0.30 -6.87
CA THR A 253 11.78 -0.61 -6.13
C THR A 253 11.48 -0.93 -4.67
N PHE A 254 10.62 -0.17 -4.00
CA PHE A 254 10.29 -0.38 -2.59
C PHE A 254 9.62 -1.73 -2.33
N ALA A 255 8.78 -2.22 -3.25
CA ALA A 255 8.15 -3.54 -3.14
C ALA A 255 9.19 -4.70 -3.05
N LYS A 256 10.40 -4.49 -3.58
CA LYS A 256 11.54 -5.41 -3.44
C LYS A 256 12.44 -5.03 -2.25
N GLY A 257 12.62 -3.73 -2.02
CA GLY A 257 13.46 -3.18 -0.98
C GLY A 257 12.94 -3.46 0.43
N TYR A 258 11.63 -3.46 0.67
CA TYR A 258 11.09 -3.69 2.01
C TYR A 258 11.30 -5.13 2.53
N PRO A 259 11.01 -6.20 1.77
CA PRO A 259 11.41 -7.56 2.17
C PRO A 259 12.91 -7.70 2.41
N ARG A 260 13.74 -7.07 1.57
CA ARG A 260 15.20 -7.04 1.76
C ARG A 260 15.60 -6.29 3.03
N ALA A 261 14.90 -5.21 3.38
CA ALA A 261 15.15 -4.49 4.62
C ALA A 261 14.83 -5.33 5.86
N MET A 262 13.74 -6.10 5.84
CA MET A 262 13.44 -7.08 6.89
C MET A 262 14.53 -8.14 7.01
N GLU A 263 14.97 -8.69 5.87
CA GLU A 263 16.08 -9.66 5.83
C GLU A 263 17.38 -9.06 6.37
N ILE A 264 17.70 -7.80 6.03
CA ILE A 264 18.87 -7.11 6.58
C ILE A 264 18.77 -7.03 8.11
N LEU A 265 17.63 -6.61 8.67
CA LEU A 265 17.46 -6.60 10.13
C LEU A 265 17.67 -7.99 10.75
N GLN A 266 17.20 -9.05 10.08
CA GLN A 266 17.44 -10.43 10.52
C GLN A 266 18.92 -10.81 10.49
N LEU A 267 19.65 -10.42 9.43
CA LEU A 267 21.09 -10.69 9.29
C LEU A 267 21.91 -9.89 10.30
N LEU A 268 21.55 -8.63 10.57
CA LEU A 268 22.20 -7.78 11.56
C LEU A 268 21.93 -8.26 13.00
N GLY A 269 20.70 -8.69 13.28
CA GLY A 269 20.30 -9.10 14.62
C GLY A 269 20.64 -10.56 14.96
N SER A 270 20.52 -11.48 14.01
CA SER A 270 20.77 -12.92 14.21
C SER A 270 20.07 -13.46 15.48
N SER A 271 20.79 -14.17 16.34
CA SER A 271 20.29 -14.70 17.62
C SER A 271 19.79 -13.63 18.58
N SER A 272 20.20 -12.36 18.42
CA SER A 272 19.70 -11.25 19.25
C SER A 272 18.21 -11.01 19.10
N LEU A 273 17.63 -11.39 17.95
CA LEU A 273 16.19 -11.34 17.71
C LEU A 273 15.44 -12.54 18.31
N MET A 274 16.16 -13.55 18.80
CA MET A 274 15.60 -14.70 19.51
C MET A 274 15.79 -14.56 21.03
N ALA A 275 16.91 -13.97 21.44
CA ALA A 275 17.21 -13.63 22.83
C ALA A 275 16.49 -12.32 23.24
N ILE A 276 15.16 -12.36 23.26
CA ILE A 276 14.28 -11.25 23.61
C ILE A 276 13.28 -11.68 24.70
N PRO A 277 13.67 -11.65 25.99
CA PRO A 277 12.73 -11.92 27.08
C PRO A 277 11.56 -10.93 27.05
N THR A 278 10.49 -11.25 27.76
CA THR A 278 9.34 -10.35 27.93
C THR A 278 9.67 -9.26 28.95
N GLU A 279 8.91 -8.18 28.91
CA GLU A 279 8.98 -7.12 29.92
C GLU A 279 8.84 -7.66 31.34
N ALA A 280 7.91 -8.61 31.54
CA ALA A 280 7.62 -9.20 32.84
C ALA A 280 8.78 -10.03 33.39
N ASP A 281 9.61 -10.64 32.53
CA ASP A 281 10.74 -11.48 32.96
C ASP A 281 11.78 -10.68 33.76
N PHE A 282 11.91 -9.37 33.49
CA PHE A 282 12.80 -8.46 34.24
C PHE A 282 12.37 -8.23 35.68
N GLU A 283 11.09 -8.45 36.00
CA GLU A 283 10.52 -8.27 37.33
C GLU A 283 10.52 -9.58 38.15
N THR A 284 11.11 -10.65 37.60
CA THR A 284 11.25 -11.95 38.27
C THR A 284 12.63 -12.13 38.88
N GLU A 285 12.89 -13.28 39.52
CA GLU A 285 14.24 -13.66 39.98
C GLU A 285 15.29 -13.70 38.85
N MET A 286 14.84 -13.78 37.59
CA MET A 286 15.71 -13.74 36.40
C MET A 286 16.20 -12.33 36.08
N GLY A 287 15.57 -11.27 36.60
CA GLY A 287 15.83 -9.89 36.20
C GLY A 287 17.30 -9.47 36.31
N GLY A 288 17.96 -9.81 37.43
CA GLY A 288 19.39 -9.54 37.61
C GLY A 288 20.28 -10.27 36.59
N PHE A 289 19.92 -11.49 36.19
CA PHE A 289 20.62 -12.23 35.15
C PHE A 289 20.39 -11.61 33.76
N LEU A 290 19.16 -11.18 33.47
CA LEU A 290 18.83 -10.52 32.20
C LEU A 290 19.57 -9.19 32.05
N GLU A 291 19.61 -8.37 33.10
CA GLU A 291 20.38 -7.12 33.11
C GLU A 291 21.86 -7.34 32.86
N ASN A 292 22.44 -8.38 33.47
CA ASN A 292 23.86 -8.69 33.32
C ASN A 292 24.21 -9.34 31.96
N TYR A 293 23.48 -10.37 31.54
CA TYR A 293 23.84 -11.17 30.36
C TYR A 293 23.33 -10.59 29.03
N LEU A 294 22.33 -9.72 29.04
CA LEU A 294 21.85 -9.04 27.84
C LEU A 294 22.35 -7.59 27.72
N GLY A 295 23.02 -7.07 28.74
CA GLY A 295 23.67 -5.77 28.69
C GLY A 295 24.79 -5.71 27.66
N THR A 296 25.05 -4.52 27.14
CA THR A 296 26.16 -4.21 26.23
C THR A 296 26.98 -3.06 26.80
N ASP A 297 28.07 -2.69 26.12
CA ASP A 297 28.90 -1.55 26.51
C ASP A 297 28.12 -0.21 26.49
N THR A 298 26.98 -0.16 25.79
CA THR A 298 26.21 1.06 25.56
C THR A 298 24.81 1.05 26.18
N LEU A 299 24.20 -0.11 26.40
CA LEU A 299 22.83 -0.25 26.92
C LEU A 299 22.73 -1.32 28.02
N ASN A 300 21.85 -1.10 29.00
CA ASN A 300 21.51 -2.17 29.96
C ASN A 300 20.65 -3.27 29.30
N GLY A 301 20.43 -4.38 30.00
CA GLY A 301 19.74 -5.54 29.44
C GLY A 301 18.29 -5.25 29.05
N LYS A 302 17.57 -4.42 29.83
CA LYS A 302 16.19 -4.03 29.53
C LYS A 302 16.10 -3.12 28.30
N GLN A 303 16.97 -2.11 28.19
CA GLN A 303 17.05 -1.20 27.05
C GLN A 303 17.45 -1.94 25.77
N ARG A 304 18.48 -2.79 25.83
CA ARG A 304 18.87 -3.63 24.71
C ARG A 304 17.70 -4.52 24.29
N THR A 305 17.01 -5.16 25.24
CA THR A 305 15.85 -6.00 24.90
C THR A 305 14.75 -5.21 24.21
N GLN A 306 14.45 -3.99 24.68
CA GLN A 306 13.45 -3.12 24.04
C GLN A 306 13.78 -2.81 22.57
N LEU A 307 15.05 -2.50 22.27
CA LEU A 307 15.50 -2.24 20.91
C LEU A 307 15.32 -3.49 20.01
N PHE A 308 15.73 -4.66 20.50
CA PHE A 308 15.61 -5.90 19.73
C PHE A 308 14.17 -6.42 19.63
N ARG A 309 13.30 -6.11 20.60
CA ARG A 309 11.84 -6.30 20.49
C ARG A 309 11.25 -5.48 19.35
N MET A 310 11.69 -4.23 19.19
CA MET A 310 11.29 -3.38 18.06
C MET A 310 11.73 -3.95 16.72
N ALA A 311 12.99 -4.38 16.60
CA ALA A 311 13.50 -5.02 15.39
C ALA A 311 12.78 -6.34 15.07
N TRP A 312 12.50 -7.15 16.09
CA TRP A 312 11.74 -8.39 15.94
C TRP A 312 10.30 -8.11 15.47
N ASP A 313 9.64 -7.08 15.99
CA ASP A 313 8.28 -6.74 15.60
C ASP A 313 8.18 -6.19 14.17
N VAL A 314 9.28 -5.65 13.62
CA VAL A 314 9.39 -5.29 12.20
C VAL A 314 9.62 -6.53 11.32
N ALA A 315 10.50 -7.44 11.73
CA ALA A 315 11.10 -8.41 10.82
C ALA A 315 10.66 -9.87 11.03
N CYS A 316 10.11 -10.21 12.20
CA CYS A 316 9.90 -11.60 12.63
C CYS A 316 8.50 -11.88 13.17
N SER A 317 7.81 -10.87 13.72
CA SER A 317 6.45 -11.06 14.24
C SER A 317 5.42 -11.30 13.13
N SER A 318 4.22 -11.77 13.51
CA SER A 318 3.10 -11.89 12.58
C SER A 318 2.69 -10.53 11.98
N PHE A 319 2.77 -9.45 12.77
CA PHE A 319 2.64 -8.07 12.29
C PHE A 319 3.71 -7.73 11.24
N GLY A 320 4.99 -7.99 11.52
CA GLY A 320 6.08 -7.80 10.57
C GLY A 320 5.89 -8.58 9.27
N GLY A 321 5.47 -9.85 9.37
CA GLY A 321 5.11 -10.69 8.24
C GLY A 321 3.98 -10.11 7.38
N ARG A 322 2.90 -9.62 8.01
CA ARG A 322 1.82 -8.91 7.32
C ARG A 322 2.31 -7.66 6.63
N GLN A 323 3.17 -6.85 7.27
CA GLN A 323 3.76 -5.66 6.67
C GLN A 323 4.61 -6.00 5.43
N GLY A 324 5.38 -7.10 5.49
CA GLY A 324 6.14 -7.60 4.34
C GLY A 324 5.26 -8.03 3.16
N LEU A 325 4.10 -8.64 3.45
CA LEU A 325 3.11 -8.98 2.42
C LEU A 325 2.41 -7.73 1.86
N TYR A 326 2.05 -6.79 2.73
CA TYR A 326 1.41 -5.53 2.37
C TYR A 326 2.27 -4.76 1.37
N GLU A 327 3.53 -4.46 1.70
CA GLU A 327 4.40 -3.66 0.82
C GLU A 327 4.68 -4.35 -0.53
N LYS A 328 4.58 -5.69 -0.58
CA LYS A 328 4.75 -6.47 -1.80
C LYS A 328 3.54 -6.40 -2.74
N PHE A 329 2.32 -6.36 -2.22
CA PHE A 329 1.10 -6.58 -3.01
C PHE A 329 0.04 -5.49 -2.94
N PHE A 330 0.14 -4.50 -2.03
CA PHE A 330 -0.95 -3.53 -1.83
C PHE A 330 -1.30 -2.75 -3.11
N THR A 331 -0.35 -2.58 -4.04
CA THR A 331 -0.60 -1.92 -5.35
C THR A 331 -0.95 -2.87 -6.49
N GLY A 332 -1.10 -4.15 -6.20
CA GLY A 332 -1.39 -5.21 -7.17
C GLY A 332 -0.24 -6.21 -7.34
N ASP A 333 -0.46 -7.17 -8.23
CA ASP A 333 0.52 -8.21 -8.54
C ASP A 333 1.83 -7.59 -9.11
N PRO A 334 3.02 -7.94 -8.56
CA PRO A 334 4.30 -7.37 -9.00
C PRO A 334 4.60 -7.63 -10.48
N HIS A 335 4.25 -8.79 -11.03
CA HIS A 335 4.52 -9.13 -12.43
C HIS A 335 3.63 -8.34 -13.38
N ARG A 336 2.33 -8.24 -13.08
CA ARG A 336 1.41 -7.38 -13.84
C ARG A 336 1.83 -5.92 -13.77
N THR A 337 2.26 -5.46 -12.58
CA THR A 337 2.74 -4.09 -12.40
C THR A 337 3.99 -3.84 -13.23
N ALA A 338 4.97 -4.75 -13.22
CA ALA A 338 6.19 -4.64 -14.04
C ALA A 338 5.88 -4.65 -15.55
N SER A 339 4.98 -5.53 -16.00
CA SER A 339 4.50 -5.56 -17.39
C SER A 339 3.82 -4.24 -17.77
N ALA A 340 2.99 -3.68 -16.89
CA ALA A 340 2.33 -2.40 -17.11
C ALA A 340 3.32 -1.23 -17.19
N ILE A 341 4.38 -1.23 -16.37
CA ILE A 341 5.45 -0.23 -16.43
C ILE A 341 6.11 -0.26 -17.81
N TYR A 342 6.58 -1.42 -18.25
CA TYR A 342 7.27 -1.55 -19.53
C TYR A 342 6.39 -1.19 -20.73
N SER A 343 5.15 -1.69 -20.75
CA SER A 343 4.22 -1.45 -21.86
C SER A 343 3.81 0.02 -21.98
N ARG A 344 3.59 0.73 -20.86
CA ARG A 344 3.13 2.12 -20.85
C ARG A 344 4.23 3.18 -20.97
N TYR A 345 5.48 2.84 -20.63
CA TYR A 345 6.60 3.79 -20.72
C TYR A 345 6.89 4.15 -22.19
N ASP A 346 7.09 5.42 -22.52
CA ASP A 346 7.55 5.80 -23.86
C ASP A 346 9.01 5.37 -24.04
N LYS A 347 9.27 4.58 -25.08
CA LYS A 347 10.56 3.98 -25.36
C LYS A 347 11.26 4.64 -26.55
N ASN A 348 10.65 5.65 -27.17
CA ASN A 348 11.16 6.24 -28.41
C ASN A 348 12.55 6.86 -28.22
N GLU A 349 12.74 7.73 -27.23
CA GLU A 349 14.04 8.35 -26.94
C GLU A 349 15.17 7.32 -26.73
N ALA A 350 14.88 6.26 -25.97
CA ALA A 350 15.84 5.17 -25.73
C ALA A 350 16.17 4.39 -27.01
N LYS A 351 15.16 4.13 -27.87
CA LYS A 351 15.37 3.47 -29.17
C LYS A 351 16.16 4.37 -30.12
N ASP A 352 15.84 5.66 -30.17
CA ASP A 352 16.47 6.63 -31.07
C ASP A 352 17.96 6.78 -30.78
N SER A 353 18.34 6.75 -29.49
CA SER A 353 19.73 6.73 -29.05
C SER A 353 20.53 5.54 -29.62
N VAL A 354 19.89 4.37 -29.72
CA VAL A 354 20.50 3.17 -30.32
C VAL A 354 20.53 3.27 -31.84
N LEU A 355 19.43 3.71 -32.45
CA LEU A 355 19.31 3.86 -33.91
C LEU A 355 20.36 4.83 -34.47
N ALA A 356 20.61 5.95 -33.79
CA ALA A 356 21.63 6.91 -34.19
C ALA A 356 23.03 6.29 -34.35
N ILE A 357 23.40 5.36 -33.46
CA ILE A 357 24.69 4.65 -33.53
C ILE A 357 24.71 3.64 -34.69
N LEU A 358 23.62 2.90 -34.90
CA LEU A 358 23.49 1.92 -35.99
C LEU A 358 23.53 2.59 -37.37
N GLU A 359 22.88 3.73 -37.52
CA GLU A 359 22.87 4.52 -38.76
C GLU A 359 24.27 5.09 -39.07
N ALA A 360 24.96 5.62 -38.06
CA ALA A 360 26.34 6.10 -38.19
C ALA A 360 27.33 4.98 -38.57
N THR A 361 27.08 3.75 -38.14
CA THR A 361 27.88 2.57 -38.51
C THR A 361 27.67 2.19 -39.96
N THR A 362 26.44 2.30 -40.45
CA THR A 362 26.09 1.98 -41.85
C THR A 362 26.63 3.03 -42.83
N ALA A 363 26.71 4.30 -42.41
CA ALA A 363 27.24 5.39 -43.22
C ALA A 363 28.77 5.35 -43.42
N LYS A 364 29.54 4.61 -42.61
CA LYS A 364 31.00 4.46 -42.74
C LYS A 364 31.45 3.27 -43.61
N VAL A 365 30.51 2.41 -44.01
CA VAL A 365 30.78 1.19 -44.83
C VAL A 365 30.42 1.43 -46.31
N LYS A 366 29.86 2.60 -46.64
CA LYS A 366 29.76 3.13 -48.01
C LYS A 366 30.82 4.18 -48.21
#